data_AF-A0A2V9D5X5-F1
#
_entry.id   AF-A0A2V9D5X5-F1
#
_cell.length_a   1.000
_cell.length_b   1.000
_cell.length_c   1.000
_cell.angle_alpha   90.00
_cell.angle_beta   90.00
_cell.angle_gamma   90.00
#
_symmetry.space_group_name_H-M   'P 1'
#
loop_
_entity.id
_entity.type
_entity.pdbx_description
1 polymer ?
#
loop_
_entity_poly.entity_id
_entity_poly.type
_entity_poly.pdbx_seq_one_letter_code
_entity_poly.pdbx_strand_id
1 'polypeptide(L)'
;MPTSTTNAILKRIRAMHRGSVFTPRQFARLGTRAAVDQALSRLQRSGKIRRLTRGVYEFPKIHPRIGVLSPSPEAVAKAMAERTGSRITISGAKAANLLGLSTQVPMQNVFWTEGPSRTIRIGNQTVALKHVAPSKMIGAGTEAGVVIQAVRSLGKEGLHEIPVHALARQLPRPVKRAVRRLVPTAPAWSQPVLNQISA
;
A
#
# COMPACT_ATOMS: atom_id res chain seq x y z
N MET A 1 -21.15 -12.68 27.43
CA MET A 1 -20.28 -13.61 26.67
C MET A 1 -20.08 -13.11 25.24
N PRO A 2 -18.86 -13.11 24.66
CA PRO A 2 -18.70 -12.84 23.22
C PRO A 2 -19.43 -13.91 22.40
N THR A 3 -20.23 -13.49 21.41
CA THR A 3 -20.92 -14.40 20.48
C THR A 3 -19.93 -15.22 19.66
N SER A 4 -20.34 -16.39 19.15
CA SER A 4 -19.52 -17.25 18.27
C SER A 4 -18.78 -16.46 17.17
N THR A 5 -19.49 -15.53 16.50
CA THR A 5 -18.91 -14.63 15.49
C THR A 5 -17.81 -13.71 16.03
N THR A 6 -17.98 -13.15 17.24
CA THR A 6 -16.98 -12.27 17.87
C THR A 6 -15.69 -13.03 18.15
N ASN A 7 -15.80 -14.26 18.65
CA ASN A 7 -14.65 -15.13 18.92
C ASN A 7 -13.94 -15.56 17.63
N ALA A 8 -14.70 -15.93 16.59
CA ALA A 8 -14.15 -16.29 15.29
C ALA A 8 -13.37 -15.11 14.66
N ILE A 9 -13.95 -13.91 14.70
CA ILE A 9 -13.28 -12.68 14.21
C ILE A 9 -12.01 -12.40 15.03
N LEU A 10 -12.08 -12.47 16.37
CA LEU A 10 -10.90 -12.22 17.21
C LEU A 10 -9.78 -13.25 16.95
N LYS A 11 -10.12 -14.53 16.77
CA LYS A 11 -9.16 -15.58 16.39
C LYS A 11 -8.49 -15.24 15.06
N ARG A 12 -9.26 -14.82 14.06
CA ARG A 12 -8.73 -14.42 12.75
C ARG A 12 -7.82 -13.20 12.85
N ILE A 13 -8.21 -12.17 13.62
CA ILE A 13 -7.40 -10.96 13.85
C ILE A 13 -6.07 -11.30 14.53
N ARG A 14 -6.08 -12.17 15.55
CA ARG A 14 -4.85 -12.61 16.23
C ARG A 14 -3.88 -13.31 15.28
N ALA A 15 -4.39 -14.08 14.33
CA ALA A 15 -3.58 -14.73 13.30
C ALA A 15 -2.97 -13.73 12.29
N MET A 16 -3.50 -12.50 12.19
CA MET A 16 -2.95 -11.44 11.34
C MET A 16 -1.81 -10.65 12.00
N HIS A 17 -1.25 -11.09 13.14
CA HIS A 17 -0.16 -10.44 13.89
C HIS A 17 -0.42 -8.98 14.32
N ARG A 18 0.29 -8.55 15.37
CA ARG A 18 0.23 -7.19 15.92
C ARG A 18 0.74 -6.17 14.90
N GLY A 19 0.04 -5.05 14.74
CA GLY A 19 0.33 -3.99 13.79
C GLY A 19 -0.41 -4.12 12.45
N SER A 20 -1.17 -5.21 12.25
CA SER A 20 -1.98 -5.38 11.05
C SER A 20 -3.14 -4.39 10.99
N VAL A 21 -3.44 -3.95 9.76
CA VAL A 21 -4.58 -3.10 9.44
C VAL A 21 -5.53 -3.89 8.54
N PHE A 22 -6.83 -3.79 8.80
CA PHE A 22 -7.82 -4.61 8.13
C PHE A 22 -9.17 -3.89 7.98
N THR A 23 -10.01 -4.45 7.11
CA THR A 23 -11.37 -3.97 6.84
C THR A 23 -12.41 -5.05 7.22
N PRO A 24 -13.67 -4.68 7.52
CA PRO A 24 -14.73 -5.64 7.77
C PRO A 24 -14.92 -6.68 6.66
N ARG A 25 -14.61 -6.31 5.41
CA ARG A 25 -14.74 -7.18 4.22
C ARG A 25 -13.96 -8.49 4.36
N GLN A 26 -12.84 -8.47 5.08
CA GLN A 26 -12.02 -9.67 5.31
C GLN A 26 -12.70 -10.72 6.20
N PHE A 27 -13.78 -10.35 6.89
CA PHE A 27 -14.57 -11.24 7.76
C PHE A 27 -15.95 -11.57 7.18
N ALA A 28 -16.21 -11.24 5.92
CA ALA A 28 -17.52 -11.44 5.29
C ALA A 28 -18.00 -12.91 5.31
N ARG A 29 -17.07 -13.87 5.37
CA ARG A 29 -17.39 -15.31 5.47
C ARG A 29 -17.74 -15.78 6.89
N LEU A 30 -17.57 -14.92 7.90
CA LEU A 30 -17.79 -15.27 9.32
C LEU A 30 -19.18 -14.87 9.84
N GLY A 31 -20.00 -14.21 9.02
CA GLY A 31 -21.36 -13.82 9.36
C GLY A 31 -21.91 -12.69 8.50
N THR A 32 -23.14 -12.27 8.79
CA THR A 32 -23.76 -11.13 8.10
C THR A 32 -22.99 -9.83 8.37
N ARG A 33 -23.15 -8.84 7.49
CA ARG A 33 -22.51 -7.53 7.66
C ARG A 33 -22.81 -6.90 9.03
N ALA A 34 -24.07 -6.96 9.47
CA ALA A 34 -24.48 -6.43 10.78
C ALA A 34 -23.80 -7.17 11.94
N ALA A 35 -23.70 -8.50 11.87
CA ALA A 35 -23.03 -9.31 12.89
C ALA A 35 -21.52 -8.99 12.97
N VAL A 36 -20.85 -8.84 11.81
CA VAL A 36 -19.44 -8.44 11.74
C VAL A 36 -19.23 -7.05 12.31
N ASP A 37 -20.05 -6.07 11.93
CA ASP A 37 -19.94 -4.70 12.42
C ASP A 37 -20.17 -4.62 13.95
N GLN A 38 -21.16 -5.37 14.47
CA GLN A 38 -21.43 -5.43 15.91
C GLN A 38 -20.27 -6.10 16.67
N ALA A 39 -19.70 -7.19 16.13
CA ALA A 39 -18.55 -7.86 16.71
C ALA A 39 -17.31 -6.96 16.75
N LEU A 40 -16.99 -6.29 15.65
CA LEU A 40 -15.88 -5.32 15.59
C LEU A 40 -16.10 -4.16 16.57
N SER A 41 -17.33 -3.66 16.68
CA SER A 41 -17.66 -2.62 17.66
C SER A 41 -17.41 -3.08 19.10
N ARG A 42 -17.79 -4.31 19.47
CA ARG A 42 -17.50 -4.90 20.80
C ARG A 42 -15.99 -5.08 21.03
N LEU A 43 -15.25 -5.54 20.03
CA LEU A 43 -13.79 -5.69 20.11
C LEU A 43 -13.09 -4.33 20.26
N GLN A 44 -13.61 -3.29 19.63
CA GLN A 44 -13.10 -1.93 19.78
C GLN A 44 -13.37 -1.40 21.20
N ARG A 45 -14.61 -1.53 21.71
CA ARG A 45 -14.96 -1.06 23.07
C ARG A 45 -14.16 -1.78 24.16
N SER A 46 -13.83 -3.05 23.95
CA SER A 46 -12.98 -3.82 24.87
C SER A 46 -11.47 -3.59 24.69
N GLY A 47 -11.07 -2.64 23.84
CA GLY A 47 -9.66 -2.27 23.63
C GLY A 47 -8.82 -3.32 22.90
N LYS A 48 -9.44 -4.38 22.33
CA LYS A 48 -8.70 -5.44 21.62
C LYS A 48 -8.22 -4.99 20.24
N ILE A 49 -8.95 -4.05 19.63
CA ILE A 49 -8.62 -3.43 18.33
C ILE A 49 -8.81 -1.92 18.42
N ARG A 50 -8.12 -1.16 17.55
CA ARG A 50 -8.30 0.30 17.43
C ARG A 50 -8.93 0.63 16.08
N ARG A 51 -9.91 1.52 16.07
CA ARG A 51 -10.51 2.03 14.84
C ARG A 51 -9.71 3.24 14.36
N LEU A 52 -9.21 3.20 13.13
CA LEU A 52 -8.44 4.31 12.55
C LEU A 52 -9.38 5.28 11.84
N THR A 53 -10.31 4.75 11.06
CA THR A 53 -11.41 5.51 10.44
C THR A 53 -12.62 4.58 10.24
N ARG A 54 -13.71 5.11 9.72
CA ARG A 54 -14.91 4.31 9.43
C ARG A 54 -14.57 3.16 8.47
N GLY A 55 -14.64 1.92 8.96
CA GLY A 55 -14.39 0.72 8.15
C GLY A 55 -12.92 0.33 8.00
N VAL A 56 -12.00 0.96 8.74
CA VAL A 56 -10.59 0.58 8.81
C VAL A 56 -10.20 0.46 10.27
N TYR A 57 -9.66 -0.70 10.63
CA TYR A 57 -9.28 -1.05 11.99
C TYR A 57 -7.85 -1.57 12.00
N GLU A 58 -7.22 -1.55 13.16
CA GLU A 58 -5.92 -2.18 13.38
C GLU A 58 -5.97 -3.13 14.58
N PHE A 59 -5.05 -4.08 14.57
CA PHE A 59 -4.69 -4.86 15.75
C PHE A 59 -3.46 -4.21 16.41
N PRO A 60 -3.61 -3.42 17.48
CA PRO A 60 -2.54 -2.54 17.95
C PRO A 60 -1.28 -3.31 18.31
N LYS A 61 -0.12 -2.81 17.88
CA LYS A 61 1.21 -3.26 18.34
C LYS A 61 1.64 -2.37 19.49
N ILE A 62 2.05 -2.98 20.60
CA ILE A 62 2.44 -2.26 21.81
C ILE A 62 3.94 -2.47 22.03
N HIS A 63 4.65 -1.37 22.22
CA HIS A 63 6.04 -1.38 22.66
C HIS A 63 6.10 -1.15 24.17
N PRO A 64 6.94 -1.89 24.93
CA PRO A 64 6.96 -1.82 26.40
C PRO A 64 7.15 -0.42 26.98
N ARG A 65 7.92 0.44 26.30
CA ARG A 65 8.25 1.81 26.77
C ARG A 65 7.47 2.93 26.07
N ILE A 66 7.12 2.73 24.79
CA ILE A 66 6.55 3.80 23.93
C ILE A 66 5.02 3.70 23.89
N GLY A 67 4.46 2.57 24.33
CA GLY A 67 3.03 2.30 24.26
C GLY A 67 2.58 1.88 22.87
N VAL A 68 1.40 2.31 22.45
CA VAL A 68 0.79 1.87 21.19
C VAL A 68 1.53 2.48 19.99
N LEU A 69 2.12 1.63 19.17
CA LEU A 69 2.81 2.05 17.96
C LEU A 69 1.83 2.47 16.87
N SER A 70 2.31 3.36 16.03
CA SER A 70 1.66 3.73 14.78
C SER A 70 1.68 2.55 13.79
N PRO A 71 0.58 2.26 13.08
CA PRO A 71 0.57 1.25 12.02
C PRO A 71 1.40 1.71 10.82
N SER A 72 1.81 0.77 9.96
CA SER A 72 2.50 1.11 8.70
C SER A 72 1.60 1.96 7.80
N PRO A 73 2.12 3.07 7.23
CA PRO A 73 1.39 3.88 6.25
C PRO A 73 0.88 3.07 5.06
N GLU A 74 1.67 2.11 4.58
CA GLU A 74 1.35 1.21 3.47
C GLU A 74 0.17 0.31 3.83
N ALA A 75 0.15 -0.26 5.03
CA ALA A 75 -0.95 -1.10 5.51
C ALA A 75 -2.26 -0.30 5.62
N VAL A 76 -2.17 0.93 6.11
CA VAL A 76 -3.31 1.86 6.18
C VAL A 76 -3.81 2.21 4.79
N ALA A 77 -2.92 2.59 3.87
CA ALA A 77 -3.27 2.92 2.49
C ALA A 77 -3.95 1.73 1.78
N LYS A 78 -3.40 0.52 1.95
CA LYS A 78 -3.97 -0.70 1.37
C LYS A 78 -5.38 -0.98 1.92
N ALA A 79 -5.58 -0.89 3.24
CA ALA A 79 -6.89 -1.09 3.84
C ALA A 79 -7.91 -0.02 3.40
N MET A 80 -7.48 1.23 3.22
CA MET A 80 -8.34 2.29 2.67
C MET A 80 -8.77 2.00 1.23
N ALA A 81 -7.86 1.48 0.41
CA ALA A 81 -8.12 1.12 -0.98
C ALA A 81 -9.02 -0.12 -1.11
N GLU A 82 -8.79 -1.14 -0.29
CA GLU A 82 -9.63 -2.34 -0.22
C GLU A 82 -11.10 -2.02 0.09
N ARG A 83 -11.32 -0.99 0.94
CA ARG A 83 -12.67 -0.53 1.30
C ARG A 83 -13.46 0.00 0.10
N THR A 84 -12.79 0.64 -0.86
CA THR A 84 -13.42 1.14 -2.09
C THR A 84 -13.25 0.20 -3.28
N GLY A 85 -12.59 -0.95 -3.09
CA GLY A 85 -12.26 -1.86 -4.19
C GLY A 85 -11.25 -1.27 -5.19
N SER A 86 -10.48 -0.27 -4.79
CA SER A 86 -9.54 0.44 -5.65
C SER A 86 -8.13 -0.12 -5.52
N ARG A 87 -7.32 0.00 -6.57
CA ARG A 87 -5.89 -0.29 -6.50
C ARG A 87 -5.13 0.94 -6.02
N ILE A 88 -3.99 0.69 -5.37
CA ILE A 88 -3.04 1.72 -5.01
C ILE A 88 -1.64 1.42 -5.53
N THR A 89 -0.85 2.47 -5.70
CA THR A 89 0.58 2.39 -5.92
C THR A 89 1.27 3.50 -5.13
N ILE A 90 2.59 3.39 -4.97
CA ILE A 90 3.40 4.46 -4.37
C ILE A 90 3.57 5.61 -5.37
N SER A 91 3.84 6.82 -4.88
CA SER A 91 4.18 7.95 -5.73
C SER A 91 5.49 7.70 -6.50
N GLY A 92 5.65 8.38 -7.64
CA GLY A 92 6.90 8.32 -8.41
C GLY A 92 8.15 8.65 -7.58
N ALA A 93 8.09 9.70 -6.76
CA ALA A 93 9.22 10.09 -5.90
C ALA A 93 9.58 9.00 -4.88
N LYS A 94 8.57 8.36 -4.26
CA LYS A 94 8.81 7.24 -3.35
C LYS A 94 9.35 6.02 -4.09
N ALA A 95 8.89 5.76 -5.32
CA ALA A 95 9.40 4.68 -6.16
C ALA A 95 10.87 4.90 -6.56
N ALA A 96 11.22 6.13 -6.97
CA ALA A 96 12.61 6.50 -7.29
C ALA A 96 13.51 6.33 -6.07
N ASN A 97 13.08 6.77 -4.89
CA ASN A 97 13.83 6.58 -3.66
C ASN A 97 14.02 5.11 -3.28
N LEU A 98 12.96 4.28 -3.38
CA LEU A 98 13.05 2.84 -3.09
C LEU A 98 14.02 2.09 -4.02
N LEU A 99 14.21 2.56 -5.26
CA LEU A 99 15.15 1.97 -6.21
C LEU A 99 16.54 2.63 -6.19
N GLY A 100 16.80 3.53 -5.23
CA GLY A 100 18.07 4.25 -5.13
C GLY A 100 18.33 5.25 -6.26
N LEU A 101 17.30 5.61 -7.03
CA LEU A 101 17.36 6.60 -8.11
C LEU A 101 17.17 8.04 -7.60
N SER A 102 16.81 8.21 -6.32
CA SER A 102 16.71 9.51 -5.68
C SER A 102 17.03 9.40 -4.20
N THR A 103 17.77 10.38 -3.67
CA THR A 103 18.05 10.50 -2.23
C THR A 103 16.94 11.22 -1.47
N GLN A 104 15.96 11.80 -2.18
CA GLN A 104 14.87 12.54 -1.56
C GLN A 104 13.94 11.60 -0.80
N VAL A 105 13.89 11.75 0.52
CA VAL A 105 12.94 11.05 1.38
C VAL A 105 11.64 11.86 1.43
N PRO A 106 10.50 11.33 0.92
CA PRO A 106 9.25 12.07 0.96
C PRO A 106 8.79 12.31 2.41
N MET A 107 8.52 13.57 2.76
CA MET A 107 8.01 13.94 4.09
C MET A 107 6.60 13.43 4.38
N GLN A 108 5.83 13.11 3.34
CA GLN A 108 4.43 12.68 3.47
C GLN A 108 4.23 11.28 2.88
N ASN A 109 3.40 10.47 3.56
CA ASN A 109 3.00 9.16 3.08
C ASN A 109 1.88 9.28 2.03
N VAL A 110 2.25 9.65 0.81
CA VAL A 110 1.34 9.79 -0.32
C VAL A 110 1.35 8.54 -1.19
N PHE A 111 0.17 7.99 -1.43
CA PHE A 111 -0.09 6.88 -2.33
C PHE A 111 -1.05 7.33 -3.42
N TRP A 112 -0.87 6.79 -4.62
CA TRP A 112 -1.76 7.03 -5.75
C TRP A 112 -2.83 5.96 -5.81
N THR A 113 -4.05 6.34 -6.18
CA THR A 113 -5.22 5.46 -6.23
C THR A 113 -6.05 5.72 -7.48
N GLU A 114 -6.75 4.68 -7.96
CA GLU A 114 -7.83 4.81 -8.96
C GLU A 114 -9.16 5.22 -8.29
N GLY A 115 -9.24 5.09 -6.96
CA GLY A 115 -10.41 5.45 -6.17
C GLY A 115 -10.45 6.92 -5.75
N PRO A 116 -11.36 7.29 -4.84
CA PRO A 116 -11.46 8.65 -4.33
C PRO A 116 -10.23 9.07 -3.53
N SER A 117 -9.79 10.33 -3.72
CA SER A 117 -8.78 10.96 -2.87
C SER A 117 -9.25 11.02 -1.42
N ARG A 118 -8.40 10.63 -0.47
CA ARG A 118 -8.70 10.67 0.97
C ARG A 118 -7.42 10.83 1.78
N THR A 119 -7.52 11.57 2.88
CA THR A 119 -6.42 11.72 3.83
C THR A 119 -6.88 11.30 5.21
N ILE A 120 -6.03 10.58 5.92
CA ILE A 120 -6.25 10.20 7.32
C ILE A 120 -5.03 10.59 8.15
N ARG A 121 -5.28 11.17 9.32
CA ARG A 121 -4.26 11.43 10.33
C ARG A 121 -4.35 10.36 11.41
N ILE A 122 -3.23 9.71 11.72
CA ILE A 122 -3.11 8.66 12.74
C ILE A 122 -1.97 9.06 13.67
N GLY A 123 -2.30 9.56 14.87
CA GLY A 123 -1.30 10.17 15.75
C GLY A 123 -0.56 11.31 15.02
N ASN A 124 0.76 11.17 14.89
CA ASN A 124 1.63 12.17 14.25
C ASN A 124 1.88 11.92 12.75
N GLN A 125 1.37 10.83 12.18
CA GLN A 125 1.51 10.55 10.75
C GLN A 125 0.24 10.87 9.97
N THR A 126 0.43 11.27 8.72
CA THR A 126 -0.65 11.48 7.76
C THR A 126 -0.47 10.52 6.59
N VAL A 127 -1.52 9.78 6.24
CA VAL A 127 -1.57 8.89 5.07
C VAL A 127 -2.56 9.47 4.08
N ALA A 128 -2.10 9.76 2.86
CA ALA A 128 -2.90 10.36 1.81
C ALA A 128 -3.02 9.41 0.61
N LEU A 129 -4.24 9.12 0.17
CA LEU A 129 -4.55 8.58 -1.14
C LEU A 129 -4.89 9.74 -2.07
N LYS A 130 -4.17 9.87 -3.18
CA LYS A 130 -4.43 10.85 -4.24
C LYS A 130 -4.94 10.14 -5.49
N HIS A 131 -6.12 10.52 -5.95
CA HIS A 131 -6.65 10.03 -7.22
C HIS A 131 -5.73 10.44 -8.37
N VAL A 132 -5.44 9.52 -9.27
CA VAL A 132 -4.63 9.77 -10.46
C VAL A 132 -5.22 9.10 -11.70
N ALA A 133 -4.86 9.63 -12.88
CA ALA A 133 -5.24 9.04 -14.15
C ALA A 133 -4.76 7.58 -14.28
N PRO A 134 -5.49 6.70 -15.00
CA PRO A 134 -5.11 5.30 -15.20
C PRO A 134 -3.71 5.11 -15.77
N SER A 135 -3.23 6.04 -16.60
CA SER A 135 -1.86 6.00 -17.12
C SER A 135 -0.79 6.04 -16.02
N LYS A 136 -1.10 6.54 -14.82
CA LYS A 136 -0.25 6.54 -13.61
C LYS A 136 -0.41 5.28 -12.75
N MET A 137 -1.21 4.31 -13.17
CA MET A 137 -1.52 3.10 -12.41
C MET A 137 -0.97 1.83 -13.07
N ILE A 138 -0.08 1.97 -14.06
CA ILE A 138 0.59 0.86 -14.74
C ILE A 138 1.29 -0.02 -13.71
N GLY A 139 0.91 -1.30 -13.68
CA GLY A 139 1.46 -2.27 -12.73
C GLY A 139 1.16 -1.98 -11.26
N ALA A 140 0.12 -1.21 -10.93
CA ALA A 140 -0.20 -0.82 -9.55
C ALA A 140 -0.22 -2.02 -8.59
N GLY A 141 0.51 -1.90 -7.47
CA GLY A 141 0.63 -2.96 -6.47
C GLY A 141 1.63 -4.06 -6.82
N THR A 142 2.42 -3.91 -7.89
CA THR A 142 3.48 -4.86 -8.28
C THR A 142 4.86 -4.18 -8.26
N GLU A 143 5.92 -4.97 -8.07
CA GLU A 143 7.29 -4.48 -8.15
C GLU A 143 7.64 -3.93 -9.53
N ALA A 144 7.09 -4.52 -10.60
CA ALA A 144 7.26 -3.99 -11.96
C ALA A 144 6.64 -2.59 -12.12
N GLY A 145 5.48 -2.34 -11.49
CA GLY A 145 4.87 -1.02 -11.44
C GLY A 145 5.73 0.00 -10.68
N VAL A 146 6.46 -0.42 -9.64
CA VAL A 146 7.42 0.43 -8.92
C VAL A 146 8.56 0.86 -9.85
N VAL A 147 9.13 -0.06 -10.63
CA VAL A 147 10.17 0.26 -11.62
C VAL A 147 9.68 1.28 -12.65
N ILE A 148 8.49 1.06 -13.22
CA ILE A 148 7.91 1.97 -14.21
C ILE A 148 7.63 3.35 -13.60
N GLN A 149 7.13 3.40 -12.37
CA GLN A 149 6.89 4.66 -11.66
C GLN A 149 8.16 5.44 -11.36
N ALA A 150 9.22 4.74 -10.95
CA ALA A 150 10.50 5.36 -10.65
C ALA A 150 11.10 6.02 -11.90
N VAL A 151 11.16 5.29 -13.02
CA VAL A 151 11.63 5.84 -14.31
C VAL A 151 10.76 7.00 -14.75
N ARG A 152 9.43 6.88 -14.61
CA ARG A 152 8.51 7.99 -14.94
C ARG A 152 8.77 9.23 -14.10
N SER A 153 9.10 9.06 -12.82
CA SER A 153 9.30 10.17 -11.87
C SER A 153 10.53 11.02 -12.19
N LEU A 154 11.57 10.42 -12.77
CA LEU A 154 12.77 11.13 -13.21
C LEU A 154 12.51 11.98 -14.46
N GLY A 155 11.47 11.62 -15.23
CA GLY A 155 11.13 12.30 -16.47
C GLY A 155 12.14 12.01 -17.60
N LYS A 156 11.93 12.67 -18.74
CA LYS A 156 12.75 12.49 -19.94
C LYS A 156 14.20 12.94 -19.71
N GLU A 157 14.37 14.07 -19.03
CA GLU A 157 15.68 14.66 -18.77
C GLU A 157 16.49 13.78 -17.82
N GLY A 158 15.89 13.21 -16.76
CA GLY A 158 16.59 12.38 -15.78
C GLY A 158 16.91 10.95 -16.23
N LEU A 159 16.65 10.57 -17.49
CA LEU A 159 16.92 9.21 -17.96
C LEU A 159 18.41 8.83 -17.92
N HIS A 160 19.30 9.79 -18.17
CA HIS A 160 20.74 9.57 -18.19
C HIS A 160 21.32 9.31 -16.79
N GLU A 161 20.61 9.69 -15.74
CA GLU A 161 21.01 9.47 -14.35
C GLU A 161 20.71 8.05 -13.86
N ILE A 162 19.96 7.25 -14.64
CA ILE A 162 19.58 5.90 -14.25
C ILE A 162 20.77 4.95 -14.46
N PRO A 163 21.31 4.31 -13.41
CA PRO A 163 22.36 3.30 -13.53
C PRO A 163 21.77 1.97 -13.99
N VAL A 164 21.39 1.89 -15.28
CA VAL A 164 20.63 0.78 -15.88
C VAL A 164 21.21 -0.59 -15.55
N HIS A 165 22.53 -0.76 -15.71
CA HIS A 165 23.21 -2.04 -15.44
C HIS A 165 23.14 -2.45 -13.96
N ALA A 166 23.29 -1.50 -13.04
CA ALA A 166 23.21 -1.79 -11.61
C ALA A 166 21.78 -2.16 -11.22
N LEU A 167 20.79 -1.36 -11.67
CA LEU A 167 19.39 -1.61 -11.40
C LEU A 167 18.92 -2.95 -12.00
N ALA A 168 19.29 -3.25 -13.24
CA ALA A 168 18.96 -4.52 -13.89
C ALA A 168 19.53 -5.73 -13.13
N ARG A 169 20.72 -5.63 -12.52
CA ARG A 169 21.29 -6.72 -11.72
C ARG A 169 20.56 -6.95 -10.40
N GLN A 170 19.97 -5.92 -9.82
CA GLN A 170 19.22 -6.02 -8.55
C GLN A 170 17.82 -6.61 -8.73
N LEU A 171 17.23 -6.48 -9.92
CA LEU A 171 15.86 -6.93 -10.17
C LEU A 171 15.77 -8.45 -10.42
N PRO A 172 14.92 -9.19 -9.68
CA PRO A 172 14.67 -10.60 -9.94
C PRO A 172 14.11 -10.85 -11.34
N ARG A 173 14.44 -12.01 -11.93
CA ARG A 173 13.93 -12.41 -13.27
C ARG A 173 12.40 -12.30 -13.43
N PRO A 174 11.55 -12.67 -12.44
CA PRO A 174 10.11 -12.47 -12.54
C PRO A 174 9.71 -11.00 -12.70
N VAL A 175 10.40 -10.09 -12.00
CA VAL A 175 10.15 -8.64 -12.07
C VAL A 175 10.54 -8.10 -13.43
N LYS A 176 11.73 -8.44 -13.94
CA LYS A 176 12.16 -8.04 -15.29
C LYS A 176 11.14 -8.45 -16.35
N ARG A 177 10.66 -9.70 -16.30
CA ARG A 177 9.63 -10.20 -17.23
C ARG A 177 8.32 -9.41 -17.13
N ALA A 178 7.91 -9.08 -15.90
CA ALA A 178 6.71 -8.28 -15.67
C ALA A 178 6.89 -6.84 -16.16
N VAL A 179 8.07 -6.21 -15.97
CA VAL A 179 8.40 -4.91 -16.54
C VAL A 179 8.28 -4.97 -18.06
N ARG A 180 8.95 -5.95 -18.71
CA ARG A 180 8.93 -6.12 -20.18
C ARG A 180 7.51 -6.20 -20.75
N ARG A 181 6.60 -6.91 -20.08
CA ARG A 181 5.18 -7.01 -20.47
C ARG A 181 4.43 -5.68 -20.36
N LEU A 182 4.83 -4.82 -19.43
CA LEU A 182 4.18 -3.53 -19.18
C LEU A 182 4.77 -2.38 -20.01
N VAL A 183 5.98 -2.54 -20.59
CA VAL A 183 6.64 -1.51 -21.42
C VAL A 183 5.73 -0.89 -22.49
N PRO A 184 4.93 -1.65 -23.26
CA PRO A 184 4.07 -1.05 -24.29
C PRO A 184 3.04 -0.05 -23.75
N THR A 185 2.68 -0.16 -22.46
CA THR A 185 1.73 0.75 -21.80
C THR A 185 2.40 1.97 -21.16
N ALA A 186 3.74 1.96 -21.05
CA ALA A 186 4.51 3.06 -20.49
C ALA A 186 4.67 4.21 -21.50
N PRO A 187 4.95 5.45 -21.04
CA PRO A 187 5.21 6.58 -21.93
C PRO A 187 6.31 6.26 -22.94
N ALA A 188 6.11 6.59 -24.21
CA ALA A 188 7.02 6.23 -25.32
C ALA A 188 8.49 6.58 -25.04
N TRP A 189 8.76 7.76 -24.47
CA TRP A 189 10.11 8.20 -24.11
C TRP A 189 10.81 7.32 -23.08
N SER A 190 10.07 6.61 -22.22
CA SER A 190 10.63 5.75 -21.17
C SER A 190 10.89 4.31 -21.62
N GLN A 191 10.28 3.89 -22.73
CA GLN A 191 10.30 2.50 -23.18
C GLN A 191 11.71 1.97 -23.49
N PRO A 192 12.62 2.73 -24.15
CA PRO A 192 13.98 2.25 -24.42
C PRO A 192 14.73 1.88 -23.13
N VAL A 193 14.67 2.73 -22.11
CA VAL A 193 15.34 2.49 -20.83
C VAL A 193 14.71 1.33 -20.07
N LEU A 194 13.38 1.22 -20.06
CA LEU A 194 12.69 0.09 -19.44
C LEU A 194 13.01 -1.25 -20.12
N ASN A 195 13.18 -1.26 -21.45
CA ASN A 195 13.64 -2.44 -22.18
C ASN A 195 15.06 -2.83 -21.78
N GLN A 196 15.98 -1.87 -21.62
CA GLN A 196 17.35 -2.16 -21.16
C GLN A 196 17.38 -2.68 -19.71
N ILE A 197 16.58 -2.10 -18.80
CA ILE A 197 16.47 -2.56 -17.40
C ILE A 197 15.93 -3.99 -17.34
N SER A 198 14.99 -4.32 -18.22
CA SER A 198 14.29 -5.61 -18.24
C SER A 198 14.90 -6.65 -19.17
N ALA A 199 16.04 -6.36 -19.80
CA ALA A 199 16.85 -7.30 -20.58
C ALA A 199 17.30 -8.48 -19.71
#